data_AF-Q0REY3-F1
#
_entry.id   AF-Q0REY3-F1
#
_cell.length_a   1.000
_cell.length_b   1.000
_cell.length_c   1.000
_cell.angle_alpha   90.00
_cell.angle_beta   90.00
_cell.angle_gamma   90.00
#
_symmetry.space_group_name_H-M   'P 1'
#
loop_
_entity.id
_entity.type
_entity.pdbx_description
1 polymer ?
#
loop_
_entity_poly.entity_id
_entity_poly.type
_entity_poly.pdbx_seq_one_letter_code
_entity_poly.pdbx_strand_id
1 'polypeptide(L)'
;MTKDLAGTRIAFLTAPEGVEQVELTEPWEAVREAGGEPVLVSTAPGKIQAFRHLDRGDRFDVDETVDQADPAAFDALVLPGGVANPDFLRTHRDAVRFTRAFFDAGRPVAVICHGPWTLIDAEVVRGRRITSWPSVRTDLVNAGAHWVDEEVVIDATDANMLISSRRPDDLKAFCAAIVDHVRPADQQNTRPAGAGLSDAEAAREVAGQTSADRRAADVFARESGGAAGDTEAARAPADELR
;
A
#
# COMPACT_ATOMS: atom_id res chain seq x y z
N MET A 1 -29.06 3.56 -12.42
CA MET A 1 -27.71 3.52 -11.83
C MET A 1 -26.82 4.35 -12.70
N THR A 2 -26.14 5.34 -12.13
CA THR A 2 -25.12 6.13 -12.82
C THR A 2 -23.93 5.22 -13.11
N LYS A 3 -23.40 5.27 -14.34
CA LYS A 3 -22.24 4.46 -14.75
C LYS A 3 -20.97 5.27 -14.54
N ASP A 4 -20.68 5.58 -13.29
CA ASP A 4 -19.64 6.55 -12.93
C ASP A 4 -18.22 6.06 -13.26
N LEU A 5 -18.06 4.74 -13.47
CA LEU A 5 -16.81 4.09 -13.85
C LEU A 5 -16.81 3.58 -15.31
N ALA A 6 -17.78 3.99 -16.14
CA ALA A 6 -17.84 3.57 -17.53
C ALA A 6 -16.53 3.85 -18.28
N GLY A 7 -15.97 2.80 -18.89
CA GLY A 7 -14.72 2.90 -19.66
C GLY A 7 -13.45 2.88 -18.81
N THR A 8 -13.55 2.66 -17.49
CA THR A 8 -12.38 2.44 -16.63
C THR A 8 -12.00 0.97 -16.58
N ARG A 9 -10.70 0.66 -16.60
CA ARG A 9 -10.11 -0.63 -16.25
C ARG A 9 -9.38 -0.52 -14.92
N ILE A 10 -9.72 -1.35 -13.95
CA ILE A 10 -9.16 -1.28 -12.59
C ILE A 10 -8.44 -2.59 -12.29
N ALA A 11 -7.13 -2.51 -12.04
CA ALA A 11 -6.33 -3.66 -11.66
C ALA A 11 -6.60 -4.03 -10.19
N PHE A 12 -6.86 -5.31 -9.93
CA PHE A 12 -6.89 -5.90 -8.59
C PHE A 12 -5.65 -6.78 -8.46
N LEU A 13 -4.64 -6.31 -7.74
CA LEU A 13 -3.38 -7.04 -7.60
C LEU A 13 -3.43 -7.97 -6.38
N THR A 14 -3.19 -9.26 -6.62
CA THR A 14 -3.21 -10.30 -5.58
C THR A 14 -2.05 -11.29 -5.74
N ALA A 15 -1.56 -11.85 -4.65
CA ALA A 15 -0.69 -13.02 -4.67
C ALA A 15 -1.50 -14.29 -5.05
N PRO A 16 -0.84 -15.41 -5.38
CA PRO A 16 -1.53 -16.65 -5.76
C PRO A 16 -2.41 -17.22 -4.64
N GLU A 17 -2.17 -16.83 -3.39
CA GLU A 17 -2.98 -17.22 -2.25
C GLU A 17 -2.95 -16.16 -1.13
N GLY A 18 -3.96 -16.22 -0.25
CA GLY A 18 -3.95 -15.49 1.02
C GLY A 18 -4.77 -14.21 1.03
N VAL A 19 -5.42 -13.85 -0.08
CA VAL A 19 -6.29 -12.67 -0.13
C VAL A 19 -7.55 -12.92 0.69
N GLU A 20 -7.94 -11.94 1.50
CA GLU A 20 -9.23 -11.98 2.21
C GLU A 20 -10.35 -11.80 1.17
N GLN A 21 -11.19 -12.81 1.03
CA GLN A 21 -12.12 -12.95 -0.10
C GLN A 21 -13.04 -11.74 -0.22
N VAL A 22 -13.59 -11.28 0.89
CA VAL A 22 -14.56 -10.17 0.90
C VAL A 22 -13.90 -8.84 0.49
N GLU A 23 -12.61 -8.67 0.78
CA GLU A 23 -11.81 -7.51 0.37
C GLU A 23 -11.43 -7.54 -1.12
N LEU A 24 -11.57 -8.69 -1.79
CA LEU A 24 -11.51 -8.82 -3.24
C LEU A 24 -12.89 -8.65 -3.87
N THR A 25 -13.89 -9.41 -3.41
CA THR A 25 -15.18 -9.56 -4.12
C THR A 25 -16.10 -8.35 -3.96
N GLU A 26 -16.16 -7.70 -2.80
CA GLU A 26 -17.06 -6.54 -2.65
C GLU A 26 -16.61 -5.33 -3.48
N PRO A 27 -15.31 -4.92 -3.47
CA PRO A 27 -14.88 -3.83 -4.35
C PRO A 27 -14.95 -4.22 -5.83
N TRP A 28 -14.72 -5.50 -6.17
CA TRP A 28 -14.92 -6.01 -7.53
C TRP A 28 -16.36 -5.82 -8.01
N GLU A 29 -17.34 -6.19 -7.19
CA GLU A 29 -18.76 -6.02 -7.52
C GLU A 29 -19.14 -4.55 -7.63
N ALA A 30 -18.68 -3.71 -6.70
CA ALA A 30 -18.93 -2.26 -6.74
C ALA A 30 -18.40 -1.62 -8.03
N VAL A 31 -17.17 -1.97 -8.44
CA VAL A 31 -16.58 -1.50 -9.70
C VAL A 31 -17.42 -1.93 -10.91
N ARG A 32 -17.79 -3.21 -10.96
CA ARG A 32 -18.59 -3.77 -12.06
C ARG A 32 -19.98 -3.12 -12.14
N GLU A 33 -20.65 -2.91 -11.01
CA GLU A 33 -21.97 -2.29 -10.94
C GLU A 33 -21.95 -0.81 -11.35
N ALA A 34 -20.87 -0.09 -11.03
CA ALA A 34 -20.63 1.28 -11.48
C ALA A 34 -20.19 1.37 -12.95
N GLY A 35 -20.04 0.23 -13.65
CA GLY A 35 -19.74 0.15 -15.07
C GLY A 35 -18.26 0.10 -15.44
N GLY A 36 -17.37 -0.08 -14.46
CA GLY A 36 -15.95 -0.33 -14.69
C GLY A 36 -15.63 -1.80 -14.98
N GLU A 37 -14.44 -2.04 -15.49
CA GLU A 37 -13.88 -3.36 -15.77
C GLU A 37 -12.83 -3.72 -14.70
N PRO A 38 -13.18 -4.52 -13.68
CA PRO A 38 -12.19 -5.06 -12.77
C PRO A 38 -11.38 -6.17 -13.47
N VAL A 39 -10.07 -6.17 -13.28
CA VAL A 39 -9.13 -7.13 -13.88
C VAL A 39 -8.26 -7.74 -12.79
N LEU A 40 -8.25 -9.06 -12.66
CA LEU A 40 -7.46 -9.76 -11.65
C LEU A 40 -6.02 -9.96 -12.13
N VAL A 41 -5.11 -9.20 -11.54
CA VAL A 41 -3.67 -9.30 -11.79
C VAL A 41 -3.02 -10.11 -10.67
N SER A 42 -2.20 -11.11 -11.03
CA SER A 42 -1.47 -11.91 -10.02
C SER A 42 -0.02 -12.15 -10.38
N THR A 43 0.77 -12.65 -9.43
CA THR A 43 2.20 -12.98 -9.67
C THR A 43 2.40 -14.34 -10.33
N ALA A 44 1.33 -15.11 -10.52
CA ALA A 44 1.36 -16.40 -11.21
C ALA A 44 0.05 -16.62 -12.00
N PRO A 45 0.09 -17.36 -13.13
CA PRO A 45 -1.10 -17.66 -13.90
C PRO A 45 -1.98 -18.71 -13.23
N GLY A 46 -3.19 -18.91 -13.76
CA GLY A 46 -4.11 -19.95 -13.32
C GLY A 46 -5.20 -19.39 -12.41
N LYS A 47 -5.27 -19.88 -11.17
CA LYS A 47 -6.26 -19.43 -10.19
C LYS A 47 -5.61 -19.04 -8.89
N ILE A 48 -6.07 -17.95 -8.29
CA ILE A 48 -5.72 -17.61 -6.92
C ILE A 48 -6.60 -18.36 -5.92
N GLN A 49 -6.11 -18.57 -4.70
CA GLN A 49 -6.89 -19.07 -3.56
C GLN A 49 -7.21 -17.92 -2.60
N ALA A 50 -8.48 -17.53 -2.51
CA ALA A 50 -8.96 -16.59 -1.50
C ALA A 50 -9.25 -17.30 -0.18
N PHE A 51 -9.37 -16.52 0.90
CA PHE A 51 -9.60 -17.00 2.26
C PHE A 51 -10.73 -16.21 2.92
N ARG A 52 -11.44 -16.86 3.85
CA ARG A 52 -12.35 -16.23 4.79
C ARG A 52 -11.69 -16.33 6.14
N HIS A 53 -10.98 -15.29 6.56
CA HIS A 53 -10.02 -15.36 7.65
C HIS A 53 -8.94 -16.45 7.42
N LEU A 54 -9.02 -17.57 8.14
CA LEU A 54 -8.06 -18.68 8.04
C LEU A 54 -8.57 -19.85 7.19
N ASP A 55 -9.86 -19.84 6.84
CA ASP A 55 -10.48 -20.91 6.07
C ASP A 55 -10.36 -20.63 4.56
N ARG A 56 -10.13 -21.69 3.77
CA ARG A 56 -10.10 -21.55 2.31
C ARG A 56 -11.47 -21.10 1.81
N GLY A 57 -11.47 -20.02 1.06
CA GLY A 57 -12.61 -19.52 0.32
C GLY A 57 -12.62 -20.05 -1.12
N ASP A 58 -13.19 -19.23 -1.99
CA ASP A 58 -13.32 -19.53 -3.41
C ASP A 58 -12.00 -19.33 -4.17
N ARG A 59 -11.98 -19.80 -5.42
CA ARG A 59 -10.85 -19.62 -6.34
C ARG A 59 -11.27 -18.77 -7.52
N PHE A 60 -10.41 -17.85 -7.91
CA PHE A 60 -10.67 -16.88 -8.98
C PHE A 60 -9.63 -17.03 -10.08
N ASP A 61 -10.07 -17.00 -11.34
CA ASP A 61 -9.16 -17.05 -12.50
C ASP A 61 -8.35 -15.76 -12.59
N VAL A 62 -7.06 -15.90 -12.81
CA VAL A 62 -6.14 -14.79 -13.07
C VAL A 62 -6.32 -14.35 -14.51
N ASP A 63 -6.60 -13.06 -14.71
CA ASP A 63 -6.78 -12.47 -16.04
C ASP A 63 -5.41 -12.15 -16.66
N GLU A 64 -4.53 -11.52 -15.90
CA GLU A 64 -3.18 -11.12 -16.34
C GLU A 64 -2.14 -11.43 -15.26
N THR A 65 -0.93 -11.81 -15.66
CA THR A 65 0.20 -11.90 -14.71
C THR A 65 0.96 -10.58 -14.65
N VAL A 66 1.52 -10.25 -13.49
CA VAL A 66 2.16 -8.95 -13.24
C VAL A 66 3.37 -8.66 -14.14
N ASP A 67 4.02 -9.69 -14.68
CA ASP A 67 5.11 -9.59 -15.64
C ASP A 67 4.63 -9.29 -17.08
N GLN A 68 3.34 -9.49 -17.36
CA GLN A 68 2.70 -9.27 -18.66
C GLN A 68 1.81 -8.03 -18.66
N ALA A 69 1.22 -7.71 -17.51
CA ALA A 69 0.31 -6.58 -17.36
C ALA A 69 1.05 -5.25 -17.51
N ASP A 70 0.53 -4.36 -18.37
CA ASP A 70 1.01 -2.99 -18.49
C ASP A 70 0.26 -2.08 -17.50
N PRO A 71 0.93 -1.49 -16.48
CA PRO A 71 0.29 -0.55 -15.56
C PRO A 71 -0.42 0.61 -16.29
N ALA A 72 0.08 1.01 -17.47
CA ALA A 72 -0.48 2.09 -18.27
C ALA A 72 -1.86 1.76 -18.85
N ALA A 73 -2.26 0.48 -18.86
CA ALA A 73 -3.55 0.02 -19.35
C ALA A 73 -4.69 0.06 -18.30
N PHE A 74 -4.40 0.50 -17.06
CA PHE A 74 -5.36 0.53 -15.94
C PHE A 74 -5.53 1.91 -15.33
N ASP A 75 -6.76 2.41 -15.23
CA ASP A 75 -7.07 3.74 -14.68
C ASP A 75 -6.87 3.83 -13.16
N ALA A 76 -6.88 2.70 -12.44
CA ALA A 76 -6.65 2.63 -11.00
C ALA A 76 -6.13 1.25 -10.57
N LEU A 77 -5.60 1.19 -9.36
CA LEU A 77 -5.17 -0.04 -8.68
C LEU A 77 -5.96 -0.24 -7.39
N VAL A 78 -6.41 -1.47 -7.15
CA VAL A 78 -6.96 -1.95 -5.88
C VAL A 78 -6.01 -2.98 -5.29
N LEU A 79 -5.67 -2.81 -4.01
CA LEU A 79 -4.83 -3.70 -3.21
C LEU A 79 -5.64 -4.26 -2.02
N PRO A 80 -6.28 -5.43 -2.21
CA PRO A 80 -6.92 -6.16 -1.12
C PRO A 80 -5.92 -6.58 -0.04
N GLY A 81 -6.41 -6.82 1.18
CA GLY A 81 -5.62 -7.35 2.28
C GLY A 81 -5.65 -8.87 2.33
N GLY A 82 -5.88 -9.41 3.54
CA GLY A 82 -5.58 -10.79 3.94
C GLY A 82 -4.09 -11.00 4.18
N VAL A 83 -3.67 -11.26 5.42
CA VAL A 83 -2.26 -11.15 5.89
C VAL A 83 -1.21 -11.71 4.91
N ALA A 84 -1.42 -12.91 4.40
CA ALA A 84 -0.45 -13.58 3.53
C ALA A 84 -0.35 -12.95 2.13
N ASN A 85 -1.44 -12.38 1.60
CA ASN A 85 -1.45 -11.79 0.26
C ASN A 85 -0.44 -10.64 0.08
N PRO A 86 -0.53 -9.52 0.83
CA PRO A 86 0.44 -8.44 0.70
C PRO A 86 1.83 -8.82 1.23
N ASP A 87 1.95 -9.81 2.13
CA ASP A 87 3.26 -10.33 2.55
C ASP A 87 3.99 -11.08 1.42
N PHE A 88 3.26 -11.83 0.59
CA PHE A 88 3.84 -12.37 -0.64
C PHE A 88 4.13 -11.26 -1.65
N LEU A 89 3.20 -10.33 -1.89
CA LEU A 89 3.37 -9.27 -2.89
C LEU A 89 4.58 -8.38 -2.60
N ARG A 90 4.79 -7.97 -1.35
CA ARG A 90 5.90 -7.08 -0.97
C ARG A 90 7.29 -7.69 -1.20
N THR A 91 7.40 -9.02 -1.23
CA THR A 91 8.65 -9.71 -1.56
C THR A 91 8.84 -9.94 -3.06
N HIS A 92 7.79 -9.72 -3.87
CA HIS A 92 7.80 -9.92 -5.31
C HIS A 92 8.14 -8.61 -6.05
N ARG A 93 9.35 -8.51 -6.59
CA ARG A 93 9.87 -7.27 -7.22
C ARG A 93 8.94 -6.68 -8.28
N ASP A 94 8.32 -7.51 -9.11
CA ASP A 94 7.43 -7.01 -10.18
C ASP A 94 6.10 -6.49 -9.63
N ALA A 95 5.60 -7.04 -8.51
CA ALA A 95 4.39 -6.54 -7.85
C ALA A 95 4.65 -5.18 -7.19
N VAL A 96 5.80 -5.03 -6.54
CA VAL A 96 6.26 -3.76 -5.98
C VAL A 96 6.42 -2.70 -7.08
N ARG A 97 7.08 -3.05 -8.20
CA ARG A 97 7.22 -2.16 -9.36
C ARG A 97 5.88 -1.78 -9.99
N PHE A 98 5.01 -2.77 -10.20
CA PHE A 98 3.69 -2.56 -10.78
C PHE A 98 2.89 -1.58 -9.91
N THR A 99 2.92 -1.75 -8.58
CA THR A 99 2.29 -0.84 -7.62
C THR A 99 2.87 0.57 -7.70
N ARG A 100 4.21 0.72 -7.68
CA ARG A 100 4.87 2.03 -7.75
C ARG A 100 4.52 2.79 -9.04
N ALA A 101 4.36 2.09 -10.16
CA ALA A 101 4.02 2.72 -11.44
C ALA A 101 2.69 3.51 -11.41
N PHE A 102 1.72 3.14 -10.57
CA PHE A 102 0.48 3.92 -10.42
C PHE A 102 0.75 5.26 -9.73
N PHE A 103 1.62 5.30 -8.73
CA PHE A 103 2.00 6.54 -8.05
C PHE A 103 2.81 7.44 -8.96
N ASP A 104 3.79 6.89 -9.68
CA ASP A 104 4.61 7.65 -10.64
C ASP A 104 3.74 8.30 -11.74
N ALA A 105 2.71 7.57 -12.20
CA ALA A 105 1.78 8.03 -13.23
C ALA A 105 0.66 8.96 -12.72
N GLY A 106 0.55 9.20 -11.40
CA GLY A 106 -0.53 10.01 -10.84
C GLY A 106 -1.90 9.30 -10.77
N ARG A 107 -1.93 7.97 -10.89
CA ARG A 107 -3.16 7.17 -10.96
C ARG A 107 -3.68 6.80 -9.56
N PRO A 108 -5.00 6.82 -9.32
CA PRO A 108 -5.60 6.43 -8.05
C PRO A 108 -5.20 5.02 -7.60
N VAL A 109 -4.92 4.89 -6.31
CA VAL A 109 -4.68 3.61 -5.66
C VAL A 109 -5.62 3.48 -4.46
N ALA A 110 -6.34 2.38 -4.39
CA ALA A 110 -7.19 2.00 -3.28
C ALA A 110 -6.59 0.79 -2.56
N VAL A 111 -6.50 0.82 -1.24
CA VAL A 111 -5.83 -0.23 -0.45
C VAL A 111 -6.61 -0.50 0.84
N ILE A 112 -6.69 -1.75 1.28
CA ILE A 112 -7.45 -2.09 2.49
C ILE A 112 -6.69 -3.07 3.38
N CYS A 113 -6.91 -2.96 4.70
CA CYS A 113 -6.47 -3.94 5.69
C CYS A 113 -4.95 -4.09 5.73
N HIS A 114 -4.41 -5.24 5.33
CA HIS A 114 -2.96 -5.49 5.27
C HIS A 114 -2.32 -5.04 3.96
N GLY A 115 -3.12 -4.71 2.95
CA GLY A 115 -2.66 -4.22 1.65
C GLY A 115 -1.59 -3.12 1.70
N PRO A 116 -1.59 -2.19 2.68
CA PRO A 116 -0.59 -1.12 2.75
C PRO A 116 0.86 -1.60 2.91
N TRP A 117 1.12 -2.85 3.30
CA TRP A 117 2.49 -3.40 3.28
C TRP A 117 3.12 -3.32 1.89
N THR A 118 2.37 -3.65 0.83
CA THR A 118 2.87 -3.53 -0.55
C THR A 118 3.23 -2.07 -0.89
N LEU A 119 2.52 -1.09 -0.33
CA LEU A 119 2.82 0.33 -0.51
C LEU A 119 4.08 0.77 0.24
N ILE A 120 4.35 0.19 1.42
CA ILE A 120 5.58 0.43 2.18
C ILE A 120 6.79 -0.02 1.36
N ASP A 121 6.78 -1.25 0.86
CA ASP A 121 7.88 -1.80 0.05
C ASP A 121 7.98 -1.14 -1.34
N ALA A 122 6.91 -0.52 -1.84
CA ALA A 122 6.94 0.36 -3.02
C ALA A 122 7.48 1.77 -2.72
N GLU A 123 7.75 2.10 -1.45
CA GLU A 123 8.30 3.38 -0.98
C GLU A 123 7.41 4.61 -1.26
N VAL A 124 6.09 4.42 -1.34
CA VAL A 124 5.13 5.46 -1.78
C VAL A 124 4.27 6.07 -0.66
N VAL A 125 4.51 5.70 0.59
CA VAL A 125 3.66 6.10 1.75
C VAL A 125 4.20 7.29 2.55
N ARG A 126 5.42 7.74 2.30
CA ARG A 126 6.05 8.82 3.08
C ARG A 126 5.26 10.13 2.94
N GLY A 127 4.89 10.74 4.06
CA GLY A 127 4.11 11.98 4.10
C GLY A 127 2.64 11.82 3.73
N ARG A 128 2.19 10.62 3.33
CA ARG A 128 0.80 10.34 2.98
C ARG A 128 -0.05 10.18 4.24
N ARG A 129 -1.31 10.61 4.18
CA ARG A 129 -2.31 10.28 5.21
C ARG A 129 -2.97 8.96 4.85
N ILE A 130 -2.94 7.98 5.74
CA ILE A 130 -3.38 6.61 5.41
C ILE A 130 -3.94 5.90 6.64
N THR A 131 -4.86 4.97 6.43
CA THR A 131 -5.33 4.03 7.46
C THR A 131 -5.01 2.59 7.03
N SER A 132 -5.12 1.62 7.93
CA SER A 132 -4.82 0.21 7.66
C SER A 132 -5.40 -0.68 8.73
N TRP A 133 -5.25 -2.00 8.58
CA TRP A 133 -5.41 -2.89 9.71
C TRP A 133 -4.44 -2.47 10.85
N PRO A 134 -4.87 -2.49 12.13
CA PRO A 134 -4.11 -1.87 13.22
C PRO A 134 -2.68 -2.41 13.42
N SER A 135 -2.41 -3.68 13.10
CA SER A 135 -1.06 -4.24 13.25
C SER A 135 -0.04 -3.63 12.29
N VAL A 136 -0.48 -3.08 11.16
CA VAL A 136 0.36 -2.47 10.11
C VAL A 136 0.74 -1.02 10.46
N ARG A 137 0.10 -0.43 11.47
CA ARG A 137 0.33 0.96 11.90
C ARG A 137 1.80 1.29 12.12
N THR A 138 2.51 0.45 12.87
CA THR A 138 3.92 0.71 13.23
C THR A 138 4.80 0.76 11.98
N ASP A 139 4.58 -0.14 11.04
CA ASP A 139 5.34 -0.19 9.78
C ASP A 139 5.09 1.08 8.95
N LEU A 140 3.83 1.52 8.85
CA LEU A 140 3.47 2.75 8.14
C LEU A 140 4.08 4.00 8.77
N VAL A 141 4.03 4.10 10.10
CA VAL A 141 4.65 5.22 10.83
C VAL A 141 6.17 5.22 10.63
N ASN A 142 6.82 4.05 10.68
CA ASN A 142 8.25 3.92 10.44
C ASN A 142 8.64 4.29 8.99
N ALA A 143 7.78 3.97 8.02
CA ALA A 143 7.93 4.38 6.63
C ALA A 143 7.65 5.88 6.40
N GLY A 144 7.21 6.60 7.44
CA GLY A 144 7.00 8.05 7.41
C GLY A 144 5.58 8.48 7.00
N ALA A 145 4.60 7.58 7.04
CA ALA A 145 3.20 7.91 6.79
C ALA A 145 2.52 8.54 8.03
N HIS A 146 1.48 9.33 7.79
CA HIS A 146 0.58 9.86 8.81
C HIS A 146 -0.58 8.90 9.01
N TRP A 147 -0.38 7.89 9.86
CA TRP A 147 -1.41 6.89 10.16
C TRP A 147 -2.54 7.46 11.02
N VAL A 148 -3.79 7.19 10.64
CA VAL A 148 -5.00 7.57 11.39
C VAL A 148 -5.97 6.41 11.50
N ASP A 149 -6.74 6.37 12.60
CA ASP A 149 -7.75 5.33 12.83
C ASP A 149 -9.13 5.79 12.31
N GLU A 150 -9.32 5.74 11.00
CA GLU A 150 -10.56 6.13 10.33
C GLU A 150 -11.06 5.03 9.40
N GLU A 151 -12.39 4.95 9.22
CA GLU A 151 -13.05 3.96 8.36
C GLU A 151 -12.57 4.04 6.91
N VAL A 152 -12.48 5.26 6.39
CA VAL A 152 -11.92 5.53 5.06
C VAL A 152 -11.10 6.80 5.12
N VAL A 153 -9.92 6.77 4.51
CA VAL A 153 -9.04 7.92 4.33
C VAL A 153 -8.82 8.13 2.85
N ILE A 154 -9.16 9.32 2.38
CA ILE A 154 -8.88 9.76 1.02
C ILE A 154 -7.79 10.84 1.12
N ASP A 155 -6.62 10.53 0.59
CA ASP A 155 -5.47 11.41 0.60
C ASP A 155 -5.08 11.82 -0.82
N ALA A 156 -5.24 13.12 -1.09
CA ALA A 156 -4.92 13.76 -2.37
C ALA A 156 -3.80 14.81 -2.23
N THR A 157 -2.93 14.68 -1.21
CA THR A 157 -1.85 15.66 -0.96
C THR A 157 -0.71 15.60 -1.97
N ASP A 158 -0.59 14.51 -2.73
CA ASP A 158 0.50 14.29 -3.70
C ASP A 158 -0.05 14.08 -5.13
N ALA A 159 0.79 13.61 -6.04
CA ALA A 159 0.49 13.44 -7.46
C ALA A 159 -0.68 12.50 -7.77
N ASN A 160 -1.05 11.61 -6.84
CA ASN A 160 -2.17 10.70 -7.01
C ASN A 160 -3.09 10.63 -5.78
N MET A 161 -4.32 10.19 -6.02
CA MET A 161 -5.26 9.90 -4.94
C MET A 161 -4.97 8.54 -4.32
N LEU A 162 -4.88 8.50 -2.98
CA LEU A 162 -4.78 7.27 -2.20
C LEU A 162 -6.03 7.11 -1.34
N ILE A 163 -6.75 6.01 -1.56
CA ILE A 163 -7.93 5.62 -0.79
C ILE A 163 -7.51 4.46 0.12
N SER A 164 -7.76 4.55 1.42
CA SER A 164 -7.44 3.47 2.35
C SER A 164 -8.53 3.18 3.37
N SER A 165 -8.69 1.91 3.76
CA SER A 165 -9.63 1.45 4.79
C SER A 165 -9.03 0.34 5.66
N ARG A 166 -9.60 0.07 6.84
CA ARG A 166 -8.94 -0.78 7.85
C ARG A 166 -9.27 -2.25 7.75
N ARG A 167 -10.50 -2.60 7.39
CA ARG A 167 -11.05 -3.95 7.62
C ARG A 167 -12.36 -4.19 6.85
N PRO A 168 -12.88 -5.43 6.82
CA PRO A 168 -14.15 -5.74 6.16
C PRO A 168 -15.34 -4.87 6.57
N ASP A 169 -15.45 -4.49 7.85
CA ASP A 169 -16.53 -3.61 8.33
C ASP A 169 -16.56 -2.24 7.60
N ASP A 170 -15.42 -1.80 7.07
CA ASP A 170 -15.27 -0.51 6.40
C ASP A 170 -15.50 -0.62 4.87
N LEU A 171 -15.80 -1.82 4.33
CA LEU A 171 -15.89 -2.07 2.89
C LEU A 171 -16.96 -1.21 2.21
N LYS A 172 -18.08 -0.95 2.87
CA LYS A 172 -19.13 -0.09 2.31
C LYS A 172 -18.59 1.31 1.99
N ALA A 173 -17.84 1.91 2.92
CA ALA A 173 -17.24 3.22 2.73
C ALA A 173 -16.08 3.17 1.71
N PHE A 174 -15.26 2.12 1.75
CA PHE A 174 -14.17 1.88 0.81
C PHE A 174 -14.67 1.78 -0.64
N CYS A 175 -15.68 0.94 -0.89
CA CYS A 175 -16.29 0.75 -2.20
C CYS A 175 -16.94 2.03 -2.72
N ALA A 176 -17.66 2.76 -1.85
CA ALA A 176 -18.23 4.06 -2.22
C ALA A 176 -17.12 5.06 -2.62
N ALA A 177 -16.04 5.14 -1.84
CA ALA A 177 -14.91 6.01 -2.17
C ALA A 177 -14.24 5.66 -3.51
N ILE A 178 -14.10 4.37 -3.83
CA ILE A 178 -13.57 3.94 -5.15
C ILE A 178 -14.48 4.48 -6.28
N VAL A 179 -15.78 4.23 -6.20
CA VAL A 179 -16.74 4.67 -7.23
C VAL A 179 -16.80 6.20 -7.33
N ASP A 180 -16.80 6.88 -6.19
CA ASP A 180 -16.95 8.34 -6.12
C ASP A 180 -15.71 9.09 -6.63
N HIS A 181 -14.53 8.47 -6.63
CA HIS A 181 -13.28 9.17 -6.91
C HIS A 181 -12.48 8.64 -8.10
N VAL A 182 -12.61 7.38 -8.48
CA VAL A 182 -11.93 6.86 -9.68
C VAL A 182 -12.64 7.38 -10.93
N ARG A 183 -11.87 7.83 -11.91
CA ARG A 183 -12.36 8.32 -13.21
C ARG A 183 -11.53 7.71 -14.35
N PRO A 184 -11.98 7.76 -15.61
CA PRO A 184 -11.13 7.37 -16.74
C PRO A 184 -9.85 8.21 -16.83
N ALA A 185 -8.75 7.64 -17.32
CA ALA A 185 -7.42 8.26 -17.33
C ALA A 185 -7.37 9.60 -18.07
N ASP A 186 -8.22 9.79 -19.10
CA ASP A 186 -8.35 11.06 -19.85
C ASP A 186 -9.00 12.19 -19.03
N GLN A 187 -9.63 11.85 -17.90
CA GLN A 187 -10.24 12.76 -16.93
C GLN A 187 -9.44 12.85 -15.63
N GLN A 188 -8.29 12.18 -15.55
CA GLN A 188 -7.38 12.26 -14.41
C GLN A 188 -6.18 13.15 -14.76
N ASN A 189 -5.59 13.80 -13.74
CA ASN A 189 -4.33 14.52 -13.90
C ASN A 189 -3.15 13.52 -13.90
N THR A 190 -3.08 12.67 -14.92
CA THR A 190 -2.06 11.61 -15.03
C THR A 190 -0.88 12.05 -15.89
N ARG A 191 0.30 11.50 -15.58
CA ARG A 191 1.49 11.63 -16.42
C ARG A 191 1.53 10.48 -17.45
N PRO A 192 2.08 10.72 -18.66
CA PRO A 192 2.34 9.63 -19.59
C PRO A 192 3.28 8.61 -18.94
N ALA A 193 2.97 7.33 -19.12
CA ALA A 193 3.76 6.23 -18.58
C ALA A 193 5.22 6.34 -19.03
N GLY A 194 6.16 6.22 -18.09
CA GLY A 194 7.60 6.31 -18.36
C GLY A 194 8.17 7.72 -18.49
N ALA A 195 7.40 8.79 -18.25
CA ALA A 195 7.94 10.16 -18.22
C ALA A 195 9.01 10.35 -17.11
N GLY A 196 9.07 9.43 -16.14
CA GLY A 196 9.89 9.58 -14.94
C GLY A 196 9.48 10.81 -14.14
N LEU A 197 10.07 10.97 -12.97
CA LEU A 197 10.11 12.28 -12.34
C LEU A 197 11.11 13.11 -13.15
N SER A 198 10.79 14.38 -13.41
CA SER A 198 11.83 15.30 -13.89
C SER A 198 12.99 15.34 -12.89
N ASP A 199 14.20 15.67 -13.32
CA ASP A 199 15.36 15.80 -12.42
C ASP A 199 15.07 16.72 -11.22
N ALA A 200 14.22 17.74 -11.41
CA ALA A 200 13.78 18.64 -10.35
C ALA A 200 12.80 17.99 -9.36
N GLU A 201 11.92 17.10 -9.82
CA GLU A 201 10.99 16.35 -8.98
C GLU A 201 11.69 15.21 -8.25
N ALA A 202 12.57 14.47 -8.94
CA ALA A 202 13.44 13.48 -8.32
C ALA A 202 14.36 14.11 -7.27
N ALA A 203 14.93 15.29 -7.54
CA ALA A 203 15.72 16.03 -6.57
C ALA A 203 14.89 16.50 -5.37
N ARG A 204 13.61 16.84 -5.54
CA ARG A 204 12.70 17.19 -4.43
C ARG A 204 12.37 15.97 -3.58
N GLU A 205 12.15 14.81 -4.20
CA GLU A 205 11.90 13.54 -3.52
C GLU A 205 13.13 13.13 -2.69
N VAL A 206 14.33 13.17 -3.28
CA VAL A 206 15.61 12.91 -2.60
C VAL A 206 15.87 13.93 -1.50
N ALA A 207 15.58 15.22 -1.71
CA ALA A 207 15.71 16.26 -0.70
C ALA A 207 14.74 16.07 0.48
N GLY A 208 13.53 15.59 0.20
CA GLY A 208 12.55 15.18 1.20
C GLY A 208 13.06 14.03 2.07
N GLN A 209 13.64 13.00 1.44
CA GLN A 209 14.27 11.85 2.11
C GLN A 209 15.49 12.26 2.95
N THR A 210 16.39 13.09 2.41
CA THR A 210 17.58 13.56 3.15
C THR A 210 17.23 14.44 4.34
N SER A 211 16.12 15.18 4.31
CA SER A 211 15.70 15.99 5.47
C SER A 211 15.25 15.12 6.66
N ALA A 212 14.74 13.91 6.40
CA ALA A 212 14.42 12.91 7.41
C ALA A 212 15.68 12.16 7.88
N ASP A 213 16.60 11.83 6.96
CA ASP A 213 17.88 11.19 7.31
C ASP A 213 18.79 12.11 8.14
N ARG A 214 18.73 13.42 7.92
CA ARG A 214 19.41 14.40 8.80
C ARG A 214 18.81 14.43 10.19
N ARG A 215 17.49 14.25 10.34
CA ARG A 215 16.87 14.12 11.68
C ARG A 215 17.26 12.80 12.34
N ALA A 216 17.36 11.70 11.60
CA ALA A 216 17.85 10.42 12.13
C ALA A 216 19.33 10.52 12.55
N ALA A 217 20.19 11.12 11.73
CA ALA A 217 21.58 11.36 12.06
C ALA A 217 21.75 12.29 13.27
N ASP A 218 20.91 13.32 13.41
CA ASP A 218 20.88 14.20 14.60
C ASP A 218 20.43 13.46 15.87
N VAL A 219 19.51 12.49 15.77
CA VAL A 219 19.11 11.65 16.90
C VAL A 219 20.26 10.74 17.34
N PHE A 220 20.92 10.06 16.41
CA PHE A 220 22.09 9.21 16.73
C PHE A 220 23.31 10.02 17.21
N ALA A 221 23.50 11.25 16.72
CA ALA A 221 24.55 12.15 17.22
C ALA A 221 24.24 12.68 18.63
N ARG A 222 22.96 12.86 18.99
CA ARG A 222 22.54 13.26 20.34
C ARG A 222 22.65 12.12 21.36
N GLU A 223 22.47 10.87 20.95
CA GLU A 223 22.61 9.70 21.84
C GLU A 223 24.06 9.20 21.99
N SER A 224 24.93 9.45 21.01
CA SER A 224 26.36 9.12 21.10
C SER A 224 27.20 10.14 21.89
N GLY A 225 26.63 11.31 22.22
CA GLY A 225 27.28 12.34 23.05
C GLY A 225 27.16 12.13 24.56
N GLY A 226 26.52 11.03 25.01
CA GLY A 226 26.19 10.78 26.41
C GLY A 226 26.65 9.41 26.92
N ALA A 227 27.88 9.01 26.64
CA ALA A 227 28.47 7.82 27.26
C ALA A 227 29.93 8.07 27.62
N ALA A 228 30.16 8.71 28.77
CA ALA A 228 31.43 8.64 29.48
C ALA A 228 31.16 8.64 30.99
N GLY A 229 31.47 7.52 31.63
CA GLY A 229 31.66 7.40 33.08
C GLY A 229 30.50 6.75 33.84
N ASP A 230 30.60 5.43 34.06
CA ASP A 230 30.63 4.81 35.40
C ASP A 230 30.17 3.35 35.35
N THR A 231 31.01 2.49 34.78
CA THR A 231 30.98 1.04 35.07
C THR A 231 32.01 0.73 36.14
N GLU A 232 31.75 1.15 37.38
CA GLU A 232 32.45 0.65 38.56
C GLU A 232 31.47 0.47 39.73
N ALA A 233 30.53 -0.47 39.58
CA ALA A 233 29.67 -0.94 40.67
C ALA A 233 29.27 -2.40 40.44
N ALA A 234 30.25 -3.30 40.31
CA ALA A 234 30.03 -4.75 40.34
C ALA A 234 31.29 -5.48 40.83
N ARG A 235 31.72 -5.22 42.06
CA ARG A 235 32.60 -6.12 42.82
C ARG A 235 32.09 -6.20 44.25
N ALA A 236 31.25 -7.19 44.52
CA ALA A 236 30.98 -7.64 45.88
C ALA A 236 32.19 -8.44 46.38
N PRO A 237 32.71 -8.20 47.60
CA PRO A 237 33.74 -9.05 48.17
C PRO A 237 33.14 -10.38 48.61
N ALA A 238 33.78 -11.47 48.20
CA ALA A 238 33.49 -12.82 48.66
C ALA A 238 34.11 -13.02 50.04
N ASP A 239 33.41 -12.63 51.11
CA ASP A 239 33.60 -13.20 52.44
C ASP A 239 32.42 -12.84 53.35
N GLU A 240 31.36 -13.66 53.29
CA GLU A 240 30.39 -13.85 54.39
C GLU A 240 29.47 -15.04 54.02
N LEU A 241 30.01 -16.25 54.20
CA LEU A 241 29.23 -17.48 54.33
C LEU A 241 29.62 -18.14 55.66
N ARG A 242 28.97 -17.73 56.74
CA ARG A 242 28.72 -18.53 57.95
C ARG A 242 27.41 -18.11 58.60
#